data_AF-A0A5Q4E0S9-F1
#
_entry.id   AF-A0A5Q4E0S9-F1
#
_cell.length_a   1.000
_cell.length_b   1.000
_cell.length_c   1.000
_cell.angle_alpha   90.00
_cell.angle_beta   90.00
_cell.angle_gamma   90.00
#
_symmetry.space_group_name_H-M   'P 1'
#
loop_
_entity.id
_entity.type
_entity.pdbx_description
1 polymer ?
#
loop_
_entity_poly.entity_id
_entity_poly.type
_entity_poly.pdbx_seq_one_letter_code
_entity_poly.pdbx_strand_id
1 'polypeptide(L)'
;MKTSVITAIMAMFLFVAGAQASTKDVTDVQKPTEAARLLEKRISLPETARELKIDGYVAFELRVKEDKTIEYFQISANNQLLSESVQKQIKRLEPSLGKVLEPGETQRFKINFVVL
;
A
#
# COMPACT_ATOMS: atom_id res chain seq x y z
N MET A 1 -6.02 -33.69 -59.92
CA MET A 1 -5.77 -33.86 -58.47
C MET A 1 -4.69 -32.85 -58.11
N LYS A 2 -5.02 -31.86 -57.25
CA LYS A 2 -4.49 -31.76 -55.87
C LYS A 2 -2.94 -31.65 -55.87
N THR A 3 -2.24 -30.65 -55.35
CA THR A 3 -2.54 -29.55 -54.43
C THR A 3 -1.29 -28.65 -54.43
N SER A 4 -1.49 -27.35 -54.23
CA SER A 4 -0.50 -26.33 -53.86
C SER A 4 0.41 -26.74 -52.70
N VAL A 5 1.67 -26.26 -52.67
CA VAL A 5 2.38 -25.79 -51.44
C VAL A 5 3.50 -24.83 -51.92
N ILE A 6 3.25 -23.51 -51.97
CA ILE A 6 3.45 -22.47 -50.93
C ILE A 6 4.90 -21.97 -50.79
N THR A 7 5.06 -20.75 -51.32
CA THR A 7 6.04 -19.70 -51.05
C THR A 7 5.98 -19.16 -49.61
N ALA A 8 7.10 -18.79 -49.00
CA ALA A 8 7.24 -17.67 -48.04
C ALA A 8 8.74 -17.44 -47.73
N ILE A 9 9.44 -16.52 -48.39
CA ILE A 9 9.69 -15.13 -47.96
C ILE A 9 9.99 -15.02 -46.45
N MET A 10 11.28 -15.08 -46.13
CA MET A 10 11.83 -14.73 -44.82
C MET A 10 12.02 -13.21 -44.79
N ALA A 11 11.05 -12.49 -44.22
CA ALA A 11 11.11 -11.04 -44.07
C ALA A 11 11.85 -10.64 -42.79
N MET A 12 12.82 -9.75 -43.02
CA MET A 12 13.66 -9.00 -42.10
C MET A 12 12.83 -8.28 -41.02
N PHE A 13 13.10 -8.53 -39.74
CA PHE A 13 12.63 -7.69 -38.65
C PHE A 13 13.77 -6.82 -38.13
N LEU A 14 13.69 -5.53 -38.50
CA LEU A 14 14.40 -4.43 -37.86
C LEU A 14 13.89 -4.28 -36.44
N PHE A 15 14.75 -4.49 -35.45
CA PHE A 15 14.47 -4.09 -34.07
C PHE A 15 14.78 -2.60 -33.91
N VAL A 16 13.73 -1.77 -33.87
CA VAL A 16 13.79 -0.40 -33.34
C VAL A 16 12.99 -0.38 -32.04
N ALA A 17 13.67 -0.24 -30.91
CA ALA A 17 13.13 0.32 -29.66
C ALA A 17 14.25 0.47 -28.61
N GLY A 18 15.20 1.37 -28.87
CA GLY A 18 16.07 1.91 -27.81
C GLY A 18 15.35 3.03 -27.07
N ALA A 19 14.22 2.73 -26.42
CA ALA A 19 13.65 3.63 -25.42
C ALA A 19 14.49 3.47 -24.15
N GLN A 20 15.60 4.22 -24.06
CA GLN A 20 16.33 4.38 -22.81
C GLN A 20 15.42 5.21 -21.88
N ALA A 21 14.56 4.51 -21.16
CA ALA A 21 13.82 5.07 -20.05
C ALA A 21 14.87 5.64 -19.08
N SER A 22 14.98 6.97 -19.09
CA SER A 22 15.68 7.76 -18.10
C SER A 22 15.17 7.34 -16.72
N THR A 23 15.89 6.46 -16.03
CA THR A 23 15.68 6.16 -14.63
C THR A 23 15.97 7.43 -13.86
N LYS A 24 14.94 8.27 -13.67
CA LYS A 24 14.95 9.26 -12.62
C LYS A 24 15.05 8.46 -11.33
N ASP A 25 16.17 8.62 -10.65
CA ASP A 25 16.30 8.36 -9.23
C ASP A 25 15.32 9.32 -8.53
N VAL A 26 14.04 8.93 -8.50
CA VAL A 26 13.05 9.58 -7.66
C VAL A 26 13.09 8.79 -6.38
N THR A 27 14.00 9.17 -5.49
CA THR A 27 13.71 9.04 -4.06
C THR A 27 12.50 9.94 -3.83
N ASP A 28 11.31 9.47 -4.19
CA ASP A 28 10.06 10.15 -3.93
C ASP A 28 9.92 10.05 -2.42
N VAL A 29 10.40 11.08 -1.73
CA VAL A 29 10.00 11.37 -0.36
C VAL A 29 8.52 11.70 -0.48
N GLN A 30 7.72 10.64 -0.60
CA GLN A 30 6.29 10.69 -0.77
C GLN A 30 5.80 11.49 0.42
N LYS A 31 5.41 12.75 0.16
CA LYS A 31 4.95 13.65 1.21
C LYS A 31 3.90 12.86 2.01
N PRO A 32 3.97 12.85 3.36
CA PRO A 32 3.01 12.08 4.14
C PRO A 32 1.62 12.50 3.71
N THR A 33 0.88 11.54 3.16
CA THR A 33 -0.48 11.75 2.67
C THR A 33 -1.35 12.24 3.82
N GLU A 34 -2.47 12.92 3.54
CA GLU A 34 -3.37 13.35 4.61
C GLU A 34 -3.84 12.17 5.46
N ALA A 35 -3.98 10.99 4.86
CA ALA A 35 -4.20 9.73 5.55
C ALA A 35 -3.05 9.37 6.50
N ALA A 36 -1.78 9.43 6.08
CA ALA A 36 -0.63 9.19 6.96
C ALA A 36 -0.65 10.12 8.18
N ARG A 37 -0.88 11.42 7.97
CA ARG A 37 -0.97 12.41 9.07
C ARG A 37 -2.13 12.11 10.02
N LEU A 38 -3.27 11.68 9.48
CA LEU A 38 -4.44 11.33 10.28
C LEU A 38 -4.19 10.08 11.12
N LEU A 39 -3.54 9.07 10.54
CA LEU A 39 -3.15 7.84 11.23
C LEU A 39 -2.13 8.14 12.33
N GLU A 40 -1.06 8.88 12.06
CA GLU A 40 -0.06 9.26 13.06
C GLU A 40 -0.65 10.05 14.23
N LYS A 41 -1.60 10.96 13.95
CA LYS A 41 -2.23 11.79 14.99
C LYS A 41 -3.23 11.03 15.86
N ARG A 42 -3.83 9.96 15.34
CA ARG A 42 -5.00 9.30 15.97
C ARG A 42 -4.71 7.89 16.45
N ILE A 43 -3.78 7.19 15.82
CA ILE A 43 -3.36 5.86 16.26
C ILE A 43 -2.35 6.04 17.37
N SER A 44 -2.67 5.42 18.51
CA SER A 44 -1.86 5.48 19.72
C SER A 44 -1.53 4.10 20.22
N LEU A 45 -0.40 3.99 20.93
CA LEU A 45 -0.03 2.78 21.64
C LEU A 45 -1.15 2.42 22.65
N PRO A 46 -1.77 1.23 22.57
CA PRO A 46 -2.76 0.81 23.55
C PRO A 46 -2.16 0.80 24.97
N GLU A 47 -2.95 1.19 25.96
CA GLU A 47 -2.56 1.29 27.36
C GLU A 47 -1.95 -0.02 27.89
N THR A 48 -2.59 -1.15 27.60
CA THR A 48 -2.07 -2.47 27.96
C THR A 48 -0.69 -2.76 27.38
N ALA A 49 -0.40 -2.33 26.13
CA ALA A 49 0.93 -2.51 25.56
C ALA A 49 1.96 -1.58 26.22
N ARG A 50 1.54 -0.38 26.65
CA ARG A 50 2.39 0.55 27.40
C ARG A 50 2.75 -0.01 28.77
N GLU A 51 1.78 -0.52 29.51
CA GLU A 51 1.99 -1.14 30.83
C GLU A 51 2.92 -2.35 30.75
N LEU A 52 2.74 -3.17 29.72
CA LEU A 52 3.54 -4.37 29.47
C LEU A 52 4.88 -4.08 28.78
N LYS A 53 5.21 -2.81 28.53
CA LYS A 53 6.44 -2.37 27.85
C LYS A 53 6.66 -3.09 26.51
N ILE A 54 5.58 -3.23 25.74
CA ILE A 54 5.59 -3.90 24.45
C ILE A 54 5.91 -2.88 23.35
N ASP A 55 7.10 -3.01 22.79
CA ASP A 55 7.49 -2.33 21.56
C ASP A 55 7.11 -3.13 20.31
N GLY A 56 6.94 -2.45 19.20
CA GLY A 56 6.78 -3.16 17.94
C GLY A 56 6.39 -2.31 16.75
N TYR A 57 5.88 -3.00 15.73
CA TYR A 57 5.40 -2.36 14.52
C TYR A 57 4.19 -3.09 13.96
N VAL A 58 3.36 -2.34 13.25
CA VAL A 58 2.26 -2.85 12.45
C VAL A 58 2.37 -2.24 11.06
N ALA A 59 2.48 -3.08 10.05
CA ALA A 59 2.43 -2.70 8.64
C ALA A 59 1.12 -3.20 8.02
N PHE A 60 0.44 -2.33 7.28
CA PHE A 60 -0.87 -2.59 6.71
C PHE A 60 -1.08 -1.81 5.41
N GLU A 61 -2.02 -2.28 4.61
CA GLU A 61 -2.52 -1.64 3.41
C GLU A 61 -3.97 -1.20 3.65
N LEU A 62 -4.28 0.04 3.28
CA LEU A 62 -5.64 0.55 3.20
C LEU A 62 -6.02 0.66 1.72
N ARG A 63 -7.15 0.06 1.36
CA ARG A 63 -7.76 0.23 0.05
C ARG A 63 -9.11 0.91 0.21
N VAL A 64 -9.35 1.96 -0.56
CA VAL A 64 -10.67 2.61 -0.58
C VAL A 64 -11.46 2.06 -1.76
N LYS A 65 -12.63 1.51 -1.46
CA LYS A 65 -13.58 1.03 -2.47
C LYS A 65 -14.32 2.20 -3.11
N GLU A 66 -14.96 1.92 -4.24
CA GLU A 66 -15.84 2.86 -4.96
C GLU A 66 -16.97 3.43 -4.09
N ASP A 67 -17.45 2.66 -3.12
CA ASP A 67 -18.47 3.07 -2.14
C ASP A 67 -17.90 3.88 -0.96
N LYS A 68 -16.61 4.25 -1.03
CA LYS A 68 -15.82 4.93 0.02
C LYS A 68 -15.63 4.12 1.31
N THR A 69 -15.96 2.83 1.28
CA THR A 69 -15.61 1.90 2.35
C THR A 69 -14.10 1.64 2.31
N ILE A 70 -13.48 1.54 3.48
CA ILE A 70 -12.05 1.22 3.58
C ILE A 70 -11.88 -0.24 3.93
N GLU A 71 -11.08 -0.93 3.12
CA GLU A 71 -10.57 -2.25 3.45
C GLU A 71 -9.22 -2.12 4.13
N TYR A 72 -9.10 -2.77 5.28
CA TYR A 72 -7.84 -2.91 6.01
C TYR A 72 -7.25 -4.29 5.73
N PHE A 73 -6.03 -4.32 5.21
CA PHE A 73 -5.25 -5.54 5.01
C PHE A 73 -3.98 -5.45 5.85
N GLN A 74 -3.88 -6.27 6.89
CA GLN A 74 -2.63 -6.38 7.64
C GLN A 74 -1.58 -7.08 6.77
N ILE A 75 -0.42 -6.45 6.61
CA ILE A 75 0.73 -7.03 5.90
C ILE A 75 1.57 -7.82 6.88
N SER A 76 1.95 -7.21 8.01
CA SER A 76 2.80 -7.83 9.02
C SER A 76 2.69 -7.08 10.34
N ALA A 77 2.78 -7.78 11.45
CA ALA A 77 2.95 -7.21 12.78
C ALA A 77 3.84 -8.11 13.61
N ASN A 78 4.68 -7.55 14.46
CA ASN A 78 5.51 -8.35 15.39
C ASN A 78 4.79 -8.66 16.71
N ASN A 79 3.62 -8.06 16.95
CA ASN A 79 2.83 -8.27 18.16
C ASN A 79 1.32 -8.21 17.84
N GLN A 80 0.59 -9.22 18.30
CA GLN A 80 -0.85 -9.35 18.05
C GLN A 80 -1.69 -8.27 18.76
N LEU A 81 -1.34 -7.91 20.00
CA LEU A 81 -2.03 -6.86 20.76
C LEU A 81 -1.95 -5.51 20.04
N LEU A 82 -0.78 -5.19 19.49
CA LEU A 82 -0.60 -3.98 18.67
C LEU A 82 -1.45 -4.05 17.40
N SER A 83 -1.46 -5.19 16.71
CA SER A 83 -2.23 -5.33 15.48
C SER A 83 -3.74 -5.17 15.69
N GLU A 84 -4.30 -5.86 16.68
CA GLU A 84 -5.73 -5.77 17.00
C GLU A 84 -6.14 -4.35 17.41
N SER A 85 -5.27 -3.67 18.16
CA SER A 85 -5.48 -2.27 18.55
C SER A 85 -5.47 -1.35 17.33
N VAL A 86 -4.46 -1.48 16.44
CA VAL A 86 -4.36 -0.70 15.21
C VAL A 86 -5.58 -0.91 14.33
N GLN A 87 -6.00 -2.16 14.12
CA GLN A 87 -7.19 -2.47 13.33
C GLN A 87 -8.46 -1.82 13.92
N LYS A 88 -8.66 -1.90 15.25
CA LYS A 88 -9.79 -1.25 15.93
C LYS A 88 -9.75 0.27 15.78
N GLN A 89 -8.57 0.88 15.89
CA GLN A 89 -8.40 2.32 15.75
C GLN A 89 -8.65 2.78 14.31
N ILE A 90 -8.12 2.06 13.31
CA ILE A 90 -8.39 2.34 11.88
C ILE A 90 -9.89 2.25 11.59
N LYS A 91 -10.57 1.21 12.09
CA LYS A 91 -12.02 1.06 11.92
C LYS A 91 -12.81 2.27 12.42
N ARG A 92 -12.38 2.88 13.53
CA ARG A 92 -12.99 4.12 14.06
C ARG A 92 -12.68 5.35 13.19
N LEU A 93 -11.56 5.31 12.46
CA LEU A 93 -11.11 6.39 11.58
C LEU A 93 -11.65 6.25 10.15
N GLU A 94 -12.28 5.12 9.78
CA GLU A 94 -12.84 4.87 8.44
C GLU A 94 -13.62 6.07 7.86
N PRO A 95 -14.55 6.73 8.59
CA PRO A 95 -15.30 7.85 8.04
C PRO A 95 -14.45 9.08 7.74
N SER A 96 -13.32 9.25 8.43
CA SER A 96 -12.39 10.37 8.22
C SER A 96 -11.40 10.03 7.11
N LEU A 97 -10.89 8.81 7.11
CA LEU A 97 -10.00 8.29 6.07
C LEU A 97 -10.70 8.29 4.70
N GLY A 98 -11.99 7.93 4.62
CA GLY A 98 -12.78 7.94 3.38
C GLY A 98 -13.11 9.34 2.84
N LYS A 99 -12.76 10.40 3.57
CA LYS A 99 -12.83 11.80 3.10
C LYS A 99 -11.50 12.30 2.53
N VAL A 100 -10.40 11.70 2.94
CA VAL A 100 -9.03 12.13 2.56
C VAL A 100 -8.38 11.20 1.54
N LEU A 101 -8.87 9.98 1.41
CA LEU A 101 -8.44 9.00 0.41
C LEU A 101 -9.42 8.95 -0.76
N GLU A 102 -8.90 8.82 -1.97
CA GLU A 102 -9.71 8.70 -3.18
C GLU A 102 -10.21 7.26 -3.39
N PRO A 103 -11.40 7.04 -3.97
CA PRO A 103 -11.84 5.70 -4.36
C PRO A 103 -10.86 5.04 -5.34
N GLY A 104 -10.59 3.75 -5.15
CA GLY A 104 -9.58 3.01 -5.90
C GLY A 104 -8.15 3.23 -5.42
N GLU A 105 -7.93 4.19 -4.51
CA GLU A 105 -6.61 4.44 -3.95
C GLU A 105 -6.22 3.33 -2.97
N THR A 106 -4.96 2.89 -3.11
CA THR A 106 -4.34 1.91 -2.22
C THR A 106 -3.09 2.52 -1.62
N GLN A 107 -3.03 2.61 -0.29
CA GLN A 107 -1.88 3.14 0.43
C GLN A 107 -1.37 2.16 1.47
N ARG A 108 -0.05 2.07 1.60
CA ARG A 108 0.63 1.21 2.57
C ARG A 108 1.23 2.05 3.68
N PHE A 109 1.06 1.59 4.91
CA PHE A 109 1.53 2.26 6.11
C PHE A 109 2.32 1.31 6.99
N LYS A 110 3.29 1.85 7.72
CA LYS A 110 4.00 1.17 8.79
C LYS A 110 4.04 2.10 10.00
N ILE A 111 3.46 1.65 11.11
CA ILE A 111 3.48 2.39 12.37
C ILE A 111 4.43 1.65 13.31
N ASN A 112 5.41 2.37 13.85
CA ASN A 112 6.32 1.87 14.88
C ASN A 112 5.85 2.38 16.24
N PHE A 113 5.79 1.49 17.21
CA PHE A 113 5.43 1.75 18.59
C PHE A 113 6.65 1.55 19.46
N VAL A 114 7.03 2.60 20.19
CA VAL A 114 8.15 2.60 21.12
C VAL A 114 7.66 3.14 22.45
N VAL A 115 7.90 2.39 23.52
CA VAL A 115 7.67 2.79 24.90
C VAL A 115 8.91 3.59 25.35
N LEU A 116 8.70 4.88 25.63
CA LEU A 116 9.73 5.80 26.13
C LEU A 116 9.89 5.72 27.64
#